data_AF-A0A2G9M0B0-F1
#
_entry.id   AF-A0A2G9M0B0-F1
#
_cell.length_a   1.000
_cell.length_b   1.000
_cell.length_c   1.000
_cell.angle_alpha   90.00
_cell.angle_beta   90.00
_cell.angle_gamma   90.00
#
_symmetry.space_group_name_H-M   'P 1'
#
loop_
_entity.id
_entity.type
_entity.pdbx_description
1 polymer ?
#
loop_
_entity_poly.entity_id
_entity_poly.type
_entity_poly.pdbx_seq_one_letter_code
_entity_poly.pdbx_strand_id
1 'polypeptide(L)'
;MKAVKARISKGLCHRSVVATCDNSGAKLLRIVSVVGSKTVHGRKPSCGIGDLILASVIKGSPEMRKQVVYAVIVRQKKEYRRLSGIRVGFEDNAA
;
A
#
# COMPACT_ATOMS: atom_id res chain seq x y z
N MET A 1 2.46 -13.47 8.44
CA MET A 1 1.14 -12.93 8.02
C MET A 1 0.17 -14.09 7.80
N LYS A 2 -1.10 -13.91 8.15
CA LYS A 2 -2.15 -14.92 7.87
C LYS A 2 -2.43 -14.97 6.36
N ALA A 3 -2.74 -16.15 5.84
CA ALA A 3 -3.06 -16.31 4.43
C ALA A 3 -4.33 -15.54 4.04
N VAL A 4 -4.25 -14.79 2.94
CA VAL A 4 -5.41 -14.12 2.33
C VAL A 4 -6.03 -15.06 1.30
N LYS A 5 -7.36 -15.23 1.31
CA LYS A 5 -8.10 -16.07 0.35
C LYS A 5 -8.23 -15.42 -1.05
N ALA A 6 -7.15 -14.81 -1.55
CA ALA A 6 -7.11 -14.14 -2.84
C ALA A 6 -5.66 -14.08 -3.37
N ARG A 7 -5.52 -14.06 -4.70
CA ARG A 7 -4.23 -13.83 -5.36
C ARG A 7 -4.08 -12.35 -5.67
N ILE A 8 -3.30 -11.65 -4.86
CA ILE A 8 -3.10 -10.20 -4.97
C ILE A 8 -2.12 -9.89 -6.11
N SER A 9 -2.61 -9.16 -7.12
CA SER A 9 -1.75 -8.55 -8.14
C SER A 9 -1.25 -7.20 -7.61
N LYS A 10 0.05 -7.08 -7.34
CA LYS A 10 0.64 -5.87 -6.76
C LYS A 10 0.63 -4.73 -7.77
N GLY A 11 -0.06 -3.64 -7.43
CA GLY A 11 -0.23 -2.47 -8.31
C GLY A 11 0.61 -1.25 -7.91
N LEU A 12 1.21 -1.27 -6.71
CA LEU A 12 1.94 -0.16 -6.13
C LEU A 12 3.42 -0.53 -5.99
N CYS A 13 4.31 0.46 -6.09
CA CYS A 13 5.75 0.24 -6.01
C CYS A 13 6.43 1.31 -5.14
N HIS A 14 7.73 1.13 -4.89
CA HIS A 14 8.55 2.13 -4.24
C HIS A 14 8.32 3.53 -4.82
N ARG A 15 8.10 4.53 -3.95
CA ARG A 15 7.74 5.93 -4.25
C ARG A 15 6.34 6.19 -4.77
N SER A 16 5.49 5.18 -4.95
CA SER A 16 4.05 5.41 -5.18
C SER A 16 3.47 6.26 -4.06
N VAL A 17 2.53 7.14 -4.42
CA VAL A 17 1.82 8.00 -3.48
C VAL A 17 0.39 7.52 -3.39
N VAL A 18 -0.10 7.30 -2.17
CA VAL A 18 -1.45 6.81 -1.88
C VAL A 18 -2.13 7.72 -0.88
N ALA A 19 -3.47 7.76 -0.94
CA ALA A 19 -4.26 8.45 0.06
C ALA A 19 -4.25 7.68 1.39
N THR A 20 -4.45 8.38 2.49
CA THR A 20 -4.77 7.73 3.76
C THR A 20 -6.26 7.44 3.85
N CYS A 21 -6.62 6.36 4.54
CA CYS A 21 -8.03 6.06 4.86
C CYS A 21 -8.29 5.88 6.36
N ASP A 22 -7.68 6.76 7.15
CA ASP A 22 -7.83 6.84 8.60
C ASP A 22 -8.11 8.30 9.03
N ASN A 23 -8.21 8.52 10.34
CA ASN A 23 -8.41 9.83 10.95
C ASN A 23 -7.17 10.32 11.74
N SER A 24 -5.97 9.83 11.41
CA SER A 24 -4.71 10.18 12.10
C SER A 24 -4.20 11.60 11.81
N GLY A 25 -4.80 12.30 10.83
CA GLY A 25 -4.36 13.61 10.36
C GLY A 25 -3.33 13.57 9.22
N ALA A 26 -2.83 12.39 8.84
CA ALA A 26 -2.16 12.19 7.58
C ALA A 26 -3.17 12.22 6.41
N LYS A 27 -2.74 12.69 5.23
CA LYS A 27 -3.58 12.80 4.01
C LYS A 27 -3.00 12.06 2.80
N LEU A 28 -1.66 12.12 2.64
CA LEU A 28 -0.96 11.41 1.57
C LEU A 28 0.30 10.74 2.11
N LEU A 29 0.49 9.48 1.73
CA LEU A 29 1.64 8.67 2.08
C LEU A 29 2.49 8.38 0.85
N ARG A 30 3.82 8.41 1.02
CA ARG A 30 4.79 7.90 0.04
C ARG A 30 5.31 6.56 0.51
N ILE A 31 5.22 5.54 -0.34
CA ILE A 31 5.76 4.22 -0.03
C ILE A 31 7.30 4.27 -0.04
N VAL A 32 7.91 3.90 1.09
CA VAL A 32 9.36 3.83 1.26
C VAL A 32 9.83 2.40 1.06
N SER A 33 9.25 1.45 1.78
CA SER A 33 9.58 0.02 1.66
C SER A 33 8.37 -0.86 1.94
N VAL A 34 8.47 -2.13 1.55
CA VAL A 34 7.44 -3.15 1.78
C VAL A 34 8.01 -4.16 2.75
N VAL A 35 7.35 -4.35 3.90
CA VAL A 35 7.87 -5.19 4.98
C VAL A 35 7.94 -6.65 4.52
N GLY A 36 9.09 -7.29 4.73
CA GLY A 36 9.33 -8.68 4.34
C GLY A 36 9.51 -8.90 2.82
N SER A 37 9.55 -7.83 2.01
CA SER A 37 9.79 -7.97 0.57
C SER A 37 11.26 -8.30 0.29
N LYS A 38 11.50 -9.39 -0.45
CA LYS A 38 12.79 -9.71 -1.07
C LYS A 38 12.67 -9.49 -2.58
N THR A 39 13.58 -8.71 -3.16
CA THR A 39 13.59 -8.39 -4.59
C THR A 39 14.88 -8.89 -5.25
N VAL A 40 14.91 -8.85 -6.58
CA VAL A 40 16.10 -9.15 -7.39
C VAL A 40 16.65 -7.85 -7.99
N HIS A 41 17.89 -7.88 -8.49
CA HIS A 41 18.52 -6.73 -9.14
C HIS A 41 17.60 -6.14 -10.23
N GLY A 42 17.47 -4.81 -10.25
CA GLY A 42 16.61 -4.08 -11.19
C GLY A 42 15.11 -4.10 -10.89
N ARG A 43 14.61 -4.96 -9.97
CA ARG A 43 13.19 -5.02 -9.63
C ARG A 43 12.85 -4.07 -8.47
N LYS A 44 11.93 -3.13 -8.73
CA LYS A 44 11.38 -2.27 -7.67
C LYS A 44 10.54 -3.11 -6.67
N PRO A 45 10.69 -2.89 -5.36
CA PRO A 45 9.77 -3.44 -4.37
C PRO A 45 8.34 -3.01 -4.70
N SER A 46 7.43 -3.97 -4.67
CA SER A 46 6.01 -3.77 -4.98
C SER A 46 5.14 -4.29 -3.84
N CYS A 47 3.97 -3.66 -3.71
CA CYS A 47 2.96 -3.99 -2.73
C CYS A 47 1.56 -3.96 -3.34
N GLY A 48 0.63 -4.58 -2.63
CA GLY A 48 -0.79 -4.50 -2.89
C GLY A 48 -1.59 -4.70 -1.61
N ILE A 49 -2.90 -4.89 -1.77
CA ILE A 49 -3.85 -5.05 -0.65
C ILE A 49 -3.34 -6.06 0.39
N GLY A 50 -3.34 -5.65 1.66
CA GLY A 50 -2.94 -6.45 2.81
C GLY A 50 -1.44 -6.45 3.10
N ASP A 51 -0.60 -5.88 2.24
CA ASP A 51 0.83 -5.72 2.54
C ASP A 51 1.04 -4.61 3.59
N LEU A 52 1.90 -4.89 4.58
CA LEU A 52 2.43 -3.88 5.50
C LEU A 52 3.58 -3.12 4.84
N ILE A 53 3.51 -1.81 4.86
CA ILE A 53 4.50 -0.92 4.26
C ILE A 53 5.09 0.04 5.29
N LEU A 54 6.31 0.48 5.03
CA LEU A 54 6.87 1.67 5.66
C LEU A 54 6.62 2.84 4.71
N ALA A 55 6.03 3.92 5.21
CA ALA A 55 5.63 5.08 4.43
C ALA A 55 6.03 6.39 5.08
N SER A 56 6.26 7.42 4.28
CA SER A 56 6.47 8.79 4.76
C SER A 56 5.25 9.66 4.48
N VAL A 57 4.82 10.43 5.47
CA VAL A 57 3.69 11.36 5.33
C VAL A 57 4.11 12.59 4.53
N ILE A 58 3.61 12.72 3.30
CA ILE A 58 3.91 13.87 2.43
C ILE A 58 2.99 15.05 2.76
N LYS A 59 1.69 14.76 2.96
CA LYS A 59 0.67 15.76 3.29
C LYS A 59 -0.11 15.28 4.52
N GLY A 60 -0.43 16.22 5.40
CA GLY A 60 -1.12 15.99 6.67
C GLY A 60 -1.01 17.21 7.58
N SER A 61 -1.44 17.03 8.83
CA SER A 61 -1.20 17.97 9.93
C SER A 61 0.30 18.28 10.07
N PRO A 62 0.68 19.45 10.62
CA PRO A 62 2.09 19.81 10.82
C PRO A 62 2.86 18.76 11.62
N GLU A 63 2.22 18.19 12.65
CA GLU A 63 2.80 17.15 13.51
C GLU A 63 3.10 15.86 12.75
N MET A 64 2.17 15.42 11.88
CA MET A 64 2.32 14.17 11.14
C MET A 64 3.24 14.27 9.92
N ARG A 65 3.37 15.46 9.33
CA ARG A 65 4.14 15.64 8.08
C ARG A 65 5.60 15.26 8.29
N LYS A 66 6.21 14.62 7.27
CA LYS A 66 7.59 14.11 7.26
C LYS A 66 7.86 12.93 8.21
N GLN A 67 6.91 12.51 9.04
CA GLN A 67 7.07 11.29 9.83
C GLN A 67 7.12 10.05 8.93
N VAL A 68 7.85 9.04 9.40
CA VAL A 68 7.90 7.70 8.79
C VAL A 68 7.07 6.77 9.67
N VAL A 69 6.05 6.16 9.08
CA VAL A 69 5.04 5.36 9.78
C VAL A 69 4.84 4.02 9.09
N TYR A 70 4.31 3.06 9.83
CA TYR A 70 3.78 1.83 9.24
C TYR A 70 2.35 2.06 8.76
N ALA A 71 2.00 1.51 7.60
CA ALA A 71 0.66 1.55 7.04
C ALA A 71 0.33 0.22 6.34
N VAL A 72 -0.95 -0.07 6.14
CA VAL A 72 -1.42 -1.29 5.47
C VAL A 72 -2.19 -0.90 4.23
N ILE A 73 -1.82 -1.44 3.06
CA ILE A 73 -2.61 -1.15 1.86
C ILE A 73 -4.02 -1.73 2.00
N VAL A 74 -5.04 -0.87 2.03
CA VAL A 74 -6.44 -1.26 2.17
C VAL A 74 -7.13 -1.35 0.81
N ARG A 75 -6.86 -0.38 -0.08
CA ARG A 75 -7.49 -0.28 -1.41
C ARG A 75 -6.44 -0.15 -2.50
N GLN A 76 -6.72 -0.73 -3.66
CA GLN A 76 -5.91 -0.51 -4.86
C GLN A 76 -6.77 -0.55 -6.13
N LYS A 77 -6.41 0.26 -7.12
CA LYS A 77 -7.03 0.25 -8.46
C LYS A 77 -6.74 -1.02 -9.24
N LYS A 78 -5.54 -1.57 -9.09
CA LYS A 78 -5.14 -2.79 -9.82
C LYS A 78 -6.00 -3.95 -9.36
N GLU A 79 -6.75 -4.54 -10.27
CA GLU A 79 -7.59 -5.67 -9.91
C GLU A 79 -6.79 -6.87 -9.39
N TYR A 80 -7.37 -7.58 -8.43
CA TYR A 80 -6.86 -8.84 -7.92
C TYR A 80 -7.93 -9.93 -7.99
N ARG A 81 -7.51 -11.20 -7.98
CA ARG A 81 -8.41 -12.35 -8.16
C ARG A 81 -8.78 -12.98 -6.83
N ARG A 82 -10.07 -13.04 -6.50
CA ARG A 82 -10.59 -13.81 -5.36
C ARG A 82 -10.61 -15.30 -5.67
N LEU A 83 -10.80 -16.13 -4.64
CA LEU A 83 -10.89 -17.59 -4.80
C LEU A 83 -12.02 -18.01 -5.75
N SER A 84 -13.15 -17.30 -5.75
CA SER A 84 -14.27 -17.53 -6.67
C SER A 84 -13.97 -17.22 -8.14
N GLY A 85 -12.80 -16.67 -8.46
CA GLY A 85 -12.43 -16.25 -9.82
C GLY A 85 -12.78 -14.79 -10.15
N ILE A 86 -13.69 -14.18 -9.39
CA ILE A 86 -14.07 -12.78 -9.55
C ILE A 86 -12.85 -11.87 -9.35
N ARG A 87 -12.69 -10.88 -10.23
CA ARG A 87 -11.72 -9.80 -10.10
C ARG A 87 -12.34 -8.62 -9.39
N VAL A 88 -11.59 -8.03 -8.45
CA VAL A 88 -12.04 -6.86 -7.69
C VAL A 88 -10.97 -5.78 -7.78
N GLY A 89 -11.40 -4.56 -8.11
CA GLY A 89 -10.60 -3.34 -8.07
C GLY A 89 -11.37 -2.26 -7.31
N PHE A 90 -10.64 -1.29 -6.76
CA PHE A 90 -11.22 -0.15 -6.04
C PHE A 90 -11.10 1.12 -6.87
N GLU A 91 -11.88 2.14 -6.49
CA GLU A 91 -11.84 3.45 -7.14
C GLU A 91 -10.49 4.14 -6.98
N ASP A 92 -9.80 3.97 -5.84
CA ASP A 92 -8.55 4.62 -5.51
C ASP A 92 -7.52 3.66 -4.90
N ASN A 93 -6.32 4.19 -4.64
CA ASN A 93 -5.29 3.50 -3.87
C ASN A 93 -5.17 4.17 -2.50
N ALA A 94 -5.33 3.38 -1.44
CA ALA A 94 -5.29 3.91 -0.08
C ALA A 94 -4.61 2.93 0.88
N ALA A 95 -3.95 3.52 1.87
CA ALA A 95 -3.24 2.82 2.94
C ALA A 95 -3.49 3.46 4.31
#